data_AF-A2XN53-F1
#
_entry.id   AF-A2XN53-F1
#
_cell.length_a   1.000
_cell.length_b   1.000
_cell.length_c   1.000
_cell.angle_alpha   90.00
_cell.angle_beta   90.00
_cell.angle_gamma   90.00
#
_symmetry.space_group_name_H-M   'P 1'
#
loop_
_entity.id
_entity.type
_entity.pdbx_description
1 polymer ?
#
loop_
_entity_poly.entity_id
_entity_poly.type
_entity_poly.pdbx_seq_one_letter_code
_entity_poly.pdbx_strand_id
1 'polypeptide(L)'
;MLNAAFVARREHIYWKKIYTAKAQFCENGPFHDVVIECDTVSLNDPCLEIRVDKKPVMQVKRLAWKFRGNQTILVDGLPVEVFWDVHSWLFGSTTSNAVFMFQTCQAPEKSMPWSYSQVFRESQLQGLGFSLILYAWKLE
;
A
#
# COMPACT_ATOMS: atom_id res chain seq x y z
N MET A 1 26.04 14.52 13.48
CA MET A 1 25.96 13.74 12.23
C MET A 1 24.59 13.99 11.64
N LEU A 2 24.51 14.32 10.34
CA LEU A 2 23.22 14.39 9.64
C LEU A 2 22.76 12.94 9.42
N ASN A 3 21.70 12.51 10.10
CA ASN A 3 21.09 11.22 9.83
C ASN A 3 20.37 11.31 8.48
N ALA A 4 20.74 10.44 7.54
CA ALA A 4 20.04 10.32 6.27
C ALA A 4 18.71 9.58 6.51
N ALA A 5 17.60 10.24 6.22
CA ALA A 5 16.29 9.64 6.35
C ALA A 5 15.87 8.94 5.05
N PHE A 6 15.22 7.78 5.20
CA PHE A 6 14.73 7.00 4.09
C PHE A 6 13.34 7.49 3.65
N VAL A 7 13.30 8.30 2.60
CA VAL A 7 12.07 8.97 2.14
C VAL A 7 11.27 8.11 1.16
N ALA A 8 11.94 7.33 0.30
CA ALA A 8 11.25 6.51 -0.68
C ALA A 8 11.99 5.25 -1.11
N ARG A 9 11.22 4.22 -1.50
CA ARG A 9 11.71 2.96 -2.09
C ARG A 9 10.91 2.62 -3.33
N ARG A 10 11.58 2.12 -4.38
CA ARG A 10 10.92 1.56 -5.56
C ARG A 10 11.41 0.14 -5.83
N GLU A 11 10.50 -0.80 -6.07
CA GLU A 11 10.84 -2.20 -6.33
C GLU A 11 10.13 -2.75 -7.58
N HIS A 12 10.79 -3.64 -8.32
CA HIS A 12 10.25 -4.35 -9.50
C HIS A 12 10.22 -5.84 -9.23
N ILE A 13 9.06 -6.48 -9.34
CA ILE A 13 8.88 -7.83 -8.81
C ILE A 13 8.01 -8.67 -9.74
N TYR A 14 8.28 -9.96 -9.83
CA TYR A 14 7.66 -10.89 -10.77
C TYR A 14 6.69 -11.83 -10.04
N TRP A 15 5.47 -11.96 -10.56
CA TRP A 15 4.29 -12.50 -9.88
C TRP A 15 3.85 -13.86 -10.42
N LYS A 16 3.42 -14.75 -9.51
CA LYS A 16 2.57 -15.92 -9.82
C LYS A 16 1.15 -15.80 -9.24
N LYS A 17 0.98 -15.44 -7.95
CA LYS A 17 -0.34 -15.27 -7.27
C LYS A 17 -0.33 -14.46 -5.96
N ILE A 18 0.84 -14.27 -5.32
CA ILE A 18 0.97 -13.52 -4.07
C ILE A 18 2.28 -12.73 -4.15
N TYR A 19 2.27 -11.50 -3.65
CA TYR A 19 3.39 -10.59 -3.64
C TYR A 19 3.71 -10.25 -2.20
N THR A 20 5.00 -10.19 -1.87
CA THR A 20 5.48 -9.87 -0.52
C THR A 20 6.58 -8.80 -0.58
N ALA A 21 6.43 -7.75 0.24
CA ALA A 21 7.40 -6.69 0.45
C ALA A 21 7.74 -6.54 1.93
N LYS A 22 8.86 -5.86 2.22
CA LYS A 22 9.13 -5.33 3.57
C LYS A 22 9.15 -3.81 3.53
N ALA A 23 8.41 -3.18 4.43
CA ALA A 23 8.26 -1.74 4.50
C ALA A 23 8.43 -1.24 5.95
N GLN A 24 9.03 -0.08 6.12
CA GLN A 24 9.08 0.63 7.40
C GLN A 24 8.29 1.92 7.22
N PHE A 25 7.14 2.04 7.90
CA PHE A 25 6.20 3.15 7.68
C PHE A 25 6.49 4.37 8.57
N CYS A 26 7.30 4.21 9.62
CA CYS A 26 7.69 5.27 10.54
C CYS A 26 9.22 5.27 10.74
N GLU A 27 9.83 6.43 10.86
CA GLU A 27 11.26 6.55 11.14
C GLU A 27 11.60 5.85 12.48
N ASN A 28 12.55 4.92 12.44
CA ASN A 28 12.91 4.03 13.56
C ASN A 28 11.79 3.06 14.02
N GLY A 29 10.69 2.93 13.26
CA GLY A 29 9.65 1.92 13.51
C GLY A 29 10.09 0.50 13.11
N PRO A 30 9.30 -0.53 13.44
CA PRO A 30 9.58 -1.89 12.96
C PRO A 30 9.42 -2.02 11.44
N PHE A 31 10.07 -3.03 10.86
CA PHE A 31 9.76 -3.46 9.50
C PHE A 31 8.52 -4.34 9.52
N HIS A 32 7.60 -4.08 8.59
CA HIS A 32 6.38 -4.84 8.38
C HIS A 32 6.45 -5.66 7.11
N ASP A 33 5.87 -6.86 7.18
CA ASP A 33 5.65 -7.69 6.00
C ASP A 33 4.35 -7.26 5.31
N VAL A 34 4.45 -6.71 4.10
CA VAL A 34 3.31 -6.33 3.27
C VAL A 34 3.06 -7.46 2.28
N VAL A 35 1.85 -7.99 2.27
CA VAL A 35 1.41 -9.01 1.32
C VAL A 35 0.27 -8.46 0.47
N ILE A 36 0.42 -8.55 -0.84
CA ILE A 36 -0.60 -8.14 -1.81
C ILE A 36 -1.06 -9.39 -2.56
N GLU A 37 -2.37 -9.62 -2.56
CA GLU A 37 -3.01 -10.74 -3.21
C GLU A 37 -4.09 -10.21 -4.16
N CYS A 38 -4.10 -10.70 -5.40
CA CYS A 38 -5.14 -10.40 -6.37
C CYS A 38 -5.74 -11.72 -6.81
N ASP A 39 -6.94 -12.03 -6.35
CA ASP A 39 -7.65 -13.22 -6.82
C ASP A 39 -8.25 -12.92 -8.19
N THR A 40 -7.50 -13.29 -9.25
CA THR A 40 -8.00 -13.25 -10.63
C THR A 40 -8.53 -14.61 -11.09
N VAL A 41 -8.55 -15.62 -10.21
CA VAL A 41 -8.86 -17.02 -10.58
C VAL A 41 -10.34 -17.31 -10.38
N SER A 42 -10.98 -16.66 -9.41
CA SER A 42 -12.44 -16.66 -9.29
C SER A 42 -13.06 -15.79 -10.39
N LEU A 43 -13.38 -16.42 -11.53
CA LEU A 43 -13.86 -15.82 -12.78
C LEU A 43 -15.03 -14.82 -12.66
N ASN A 44 -15.71 -14.72 -11.52
CA ASN A 44 -16.93 -13.93 -11.37
C ASN A 44 -16.79 -12.65 -10.50
N ASP A 45 -15.75 -12.48 -9.67
CA ASP A 45 -15.59 -11.26 -8.88
C ASP A 45 -14.15 -11.08 -8.36
N PRO A 46 -13.20 -10.60 -9.20
CA PRO A 46 -11.83 -10.44 -8.75
C PRO A 46 -11.75 -9.46 -7.59
N CYS A 47 -10.87 -9.76 -6.63
CA CYS A 47 -10.66 -8.94 -5.45
C CYS A 47 -9.17 -8.67 -5.21
N LEU A 48 -8.89 -7.49 -4.66
CA LEU A 48 -7.57 -7.11 -4.18
C LEU A 48 -7.58 -7.18 -2.66
N GLU A 49 -6.65 -7.92 -2.08
CA GLU A 49 -6.44 -7.98 -0.64
C GLU A 49 -5.00 -7.56 -0.29
N ILE A 50 -4.87 -6.71 0.72
CA ILE A 50 -3.58 -6.34 1.28
C ILE A 50 -3.56 -6.74 2.75
N ARG A 51 -2.49 -7.43 3.14
CA ARG A 51 -2.20 -7.82 4.52
C ARG A 51 -0.91 -7.13 4.98
N VAL A 52 -0.89 -6.70 6.23
CA VAL A 52 0.31 -6.23 6.94
C VAL A 52 0.50 -7.15 8.13
N ASP A 53 1.69 -7.76 8.24
CA ASP A 53 2.01 -8.74 9.28
C ASP A 53 0.96 -9.85 9.42
N LYS A 54 0.53 -10.38 8.27
CA LYS A 54 -0.49 -11.42 8.12
C LYS A 54 -1.92 -11.01 8.50
N LYS A 55 -2.14 -9.74 8.90
CA LYS A 55 -3.47 -9.21 9.21
C LYS A 55 -4.05 -8.51 7.97
N PRO A 56 -5.29 -8.82 7.53
CA PRO A 56 -5.92 -8.11 6.43
C PRO A 56 -6.23 -6.66 6.85
N VAL A 57 -5.73 -5.71 6.06
CA VAL A 57 -5.91 -4.26 6.32
C VAL A 57 -6.73 -3.57 5.23
N MET A 58 -6.83 -4.16 4.05
CA MET A 58 -7.61 -3.64 2.92
C MET A 58 -8.16 -4.80 2.09
N GLN A 59 -9.42 -4.70 1.68
CA GLN A 59 -10.03 -5.60 0.71
C GLN A 59 -10.93 -4.82 -0.25
N VAL A 60 -10.67 -4.93 -1.55
CA VAL A 60 -11.44 -4.29 -2.62
C VAL A 60 -12.11 -5.38 -3.46
N LYS A 61 -13.43 -5.54 -3.26
CA LYS A 61 -14.29 -6.42 -4.10
C LYS A 61 -14.70 -5.71 -5.38
N ARG A 62 -15.17 -6.47 -6.37
CA ARG A 62 -15.59 -5.93 -7.68
C ARG A 62 -14.46 -5.16 -8.32
N LEU A 63 -13.25 -5.72 -8.28
CA LEU A 63 -12.02 -5.06 -8.69
C LEU A 63 -12.04 -4.66 -10.16
N ALA A 64 -12.79 -5.37 -11.01
CA ALA A 64 -13.04 -4.98 -12.40
C ALA A 64 -13.71 -3.60 -12.56
N TRP A 65 -14.37 -3.09 -11.51
CA TRP A 65 -14.95 -1.74 -11.46
C TRP A 65 -14.13 -0.77 -10.62
N LYS A 66 -13.17 -1.28 -9.84
CA LYS A 66 -12.34 -0.54 -8.89
C LYS A 66 -10.85 -0.79 -9.13
N PHE A 67 -10.46 -0.99 -10.39
CA PHE A 67 -9.11 -1.38 -10.76
C PHE A 67 -8.07 -0.26 -10.54
N ARG A 68 -8.54 0.97 -10.31
CA ARG A 68 -7.75 2.11 -9.85
C ARG A 68 -8.45 2.76 -8.67
N GLY A 69 -7.69 3.15 -7.66
CA GLY A 69 -8.24 3.83 -6.50
C GLY A 69 -7.23 4.01 -5.39
N ASN A 70 -7.71 4.53 -4.27
CA ASN A 70 -6.95 4.72 -3.05
C ASN A 70 -7.80 4.46 -1.79
N GLN A 71 -7.12 4.13 -0.69
CA GLN A 71 -7.72 3.94 0.62
C GLN A 71 -6.68 4.16 1.72
N THR A 72 -7.07 4.78 2.83
CA THR A 72 -6.22 4.88 4.02
C THR A 72 -6.37 3.64 4.90
N ILE A 73 -5.25 3.04 5.28
CA ILE A 73 -5.16 1.96 6.27
C ILE A 73 -4.45 2.46 7.53
N LEU A 74 -4.55 1.69 8.62
CA LEU A 74 -3.77 1.94 9.84
C LEU A 74 -2.71 0.85 9.99
N VAL A 75 -1.45 1.25 10.12
CA VAL A 75 -0.33 0.37 10.47
C VAL A 75 0.26 0.88 11.77
N ASP A 76 0.20 0.09 12.84
CA ASP A 76 0.59 0.51 14.19
C ASP A 76 -0.05 1.83 14.66
N GLY A 77 -1.27 2.10 14.21
CA GLY A 77 -1.99 3.36 14.50
C GLY A 77 -1.59 4.53 13.61
N LEU A 78 -0.60 4.38 12.73
CA LEU A 78 -0.20 5.37 11.75
C LEU A 78 -1.07 5.27 10.49
N PRO A 79 -1.66 6.38 10.00
CA PRO A 79 -2.37 6.40 8.72
C PRO A 79 -1.40 6.26 7.55
N VAL A 80 -1.64 5.25 6.72
CA VAL A 80 -0.91 5.02 5.47
C VAL A 80 -1.91 5.07 4.33
N GLU A 81 -1.71 5.99 3.38
CA GLU A 81 -2.50 6.02 2.16
C GLU A 81 -1.97 4.98 1.18
N VAL A 82 -2.87 4.16 0.66
CA VAL A 82 -2.56 3.12 -0.31
C VAL A 82 -3.23 3.48 -1.62
N PHE A 83 -2.45 3.56 -2.70
CA PHE A 83 -2.93 3.71 -4.06
C PHE A 83 -2.69 2.42 -4.84
N TRP A 84 -3.59 2.10 -5.76
CA TRP A 84 -3.44 0.96 -6.65
C TRP A 84 -3.85 1.31 -8.09
N ASP A 85 -3.13 0.73 -9.04
CA ASP A 85 -3.53 0.54 -10.43
C ASP A 85 -3.24 -0.92 -10.81
N VAL A 86 -4.30 -1.72 -10.93
CA VAL A 86 -4.25 -3.14 -11.31
C VAL A 86 -4.92 -3.40 -12.66
N HIS A 87 -5.17 -2.35 -13.44
CA HIS A 87 -5.85 -2.47 -14.74
C HIS A 87 -5.14 -3.47 -15.66
N SER A 88 -3.83 -3.37 -15.76
CA SER A 88 -3.04 -4.23 -16.65
C SER A 88 -3.05 -5.68 -16.16
N TRP A 89 -3.07 -5.97 -14.86
CA TRP A 89 -3.28 -7.34 -14.35
C TRP A 89 -4.63 -7.96 -14.71
N LEU A 90 -5.70 -7.17 -14.76
CA LEU A 90 -7.06 -7.65 -15.03
C LEU A 90 -7.38 -7.77 -16.53
N PHE A 91 -6.86 -6.85 -17.34
CA PHE A 91 -7.27 -6.69 -18.74
C PHE A 91 -6.09 -6.75 -19.73
N GLY A 92 -4.86 -6.94 -19.22
CA GLY A 92 -3.65 -7.06 -20.03
C GLY A 92 -3.42 -8.45 -20.59
N SER A 93 -2.46 -8.56 -21.51
CA SER A 93 -2.07 -9.80 -22.18
C SER A 93 -0.87 -10.48 -21.48
N THR A 94 -0.11 -11.27 -22.23
CA THR A 94 1.04 -12.11 -21.82
C THR A 94 2.04 -11.48 -20.85
N THR A 95 2.26 -10.17 -20.91
CA THR A 95 3.02 -9.42 -19.89
C THR A 95 2.16 -8.29 -19.37
N SER A 96 1.78 -8.37 -18.10
CA SER A 96 0.96 -7.37 -17.44
C SER A 96 1.62 -6.88 -16.17
N ASN A 97 1.18 -5.74 -15.67
CA ASN A 97 1.75 -5.11 -14.49
C ASN A 97 0.67 -4.50 -13.61
N ALA A 98 1.01 -4.27 -12.35
CA ALA A 98 0.28 -3.43 -11.44
C ALA A 98 1.24 -2.51 -10.70
N VAL A 99 0.70 -1.39 -10.22
CA VAL A 99 1.43 -0.43 -9.42
C VAL A 99 0.71 -0.23 -8.11
N PHE A 100 1.46 -0.32 -7.02
CA PHE A 100 0.98 0.01 -5.68
C PHE A 100 1.86 1.10 -5.09
N MET A 101 1.25 2.05 -4.39
CA MET A 101 1.99 3.05 -3.62
C MET A 101 1.47 3.05 -2.18
N PHE A 102 2.38 3.00 -1.22
CA PHE A 102 2.09 3.19 0.19
C PHE A 102 2.78 4.48 0.63
N GLN A 103 2.01 5.44 1.10
CA GLN A 103 2.51 6.75 1.47
C GLN A 103 2.06 7.09 2.89
N THR A 104 2.99 7.51 3.75
CA THR A 104 2.63 8.02 5.07
C THR A 104 2.35 9.51 4.98
N CYS A 105 1.18 9.94 5.45
CA CYS A 105 0.76 11.33 5.37
C CYS A 105 1.46 12.16 6.45
N GLN A 106 2.16 13.22 6.04
CA GLN A 106 2.38 14.37 6.92
C GLN A 106 1.12 15.23 6.84
N ALA A 107 0.34 15.33 7.92
CA ALA A 107 -0.72 16.31 7.95
C ALA A 107 -0.13 17.68 8.34
N PRO A 108 -0.21 18.72 7.50
CA PRO A 108 -0.43 20.04 8.05
C PRO A 108 -1.84 20.02 8.64
N GLU A 109 -1.97 20.53 9.86
CA GLU A 109 -3.11 20.41 10.80
C GLU A 109 -4.52 20.75 10.26
N LYS A 110 -4.68 21.13 8.99
CA LYS A 110 -5.87 21.75 8.42
C LYS A 110 -6.68 20.92 7.43
N SER A 111 -6.25 19.71 7.02
CA SER A 111 -6.96 18.95 5.96
C SER A 111 -7.35 17.51 6.32
N MET A 112 -7.12 17.05 7.55
CA MET A 112 -7.59 15.73 7.99
C MET A 112 -9.08 15.78 8.38
N PRO A 113 -9.92 14.85 7.90
CA PRO A 113 -11.29 14.68 8.41
C PRO A 113 -11.26 14.44 9.92
N TRP A 114 -12.13 15.12 10.68
CA TRP A 114 -12.15 15.10 12.16
C TRP A 114 -12.21 13.70 12.79
N SER A 115 -12.65 12.68 12.04
CA SER A 115 -12.69 11.29 12.52
C SER A 115 -11.29 10.72 12.82
N TYR A 116 -10.25 11.17 12.11
CA TYR A 116 -8.87 10.69 12.31
C TYR A 116 -8.06 11.59 13.24
N SER A 117 -8.48 12.85 13.43
CA SER A 117 -7.76 13.80 14.29
C SER A 117 -7.84 13.45 15.79
N GLN A 118 -8.87 12.73 16.24
CA GLN A 118 -9.00 12.38 17.67
C GLN A 118 -8.11 11.21 18.11
N VAL A 119 -7.68 10.34 17.19
CA VAL A 119 -6.76 9.22 17.48
C VAL A 119 -5.31 9.71 17.57
N PHE A 120 -5.04 10.88 16.99
CA PHE A 120 -3.69 11.38 16.76
C PHE A 120 -3.31 12.42 17.83
N ARG A 121 -2.65 11.99 18.90
CA ARG A 121 -1.90 12.91 19.78
C ARG A 121 -0.58 13.27 19.10
N GLU A 122 -0.22 14.56 19.21
CA GLU A 122 0.87 15.32 18.58
C GLU A 122 2.31 14.76 18.75
N SER A 123 2.52 13.57 19.32
CA SER A 123 3.85 13.08 19.70
C SER A 123 4.63 12.32 18.62
N GLN A 124 4.07 12.04 17.43
CA GLN A 124 4.73 11.22 16.39
C GLN A 124 5.06 11.95 15.07
N LEU A 125 4.83 13.26 14.94
CA LEU A 125 5.01 14.00 13.67
C LEU A 125 6.46 14.39 13.31
N GLN A 126 7.46 13.97 14.06
CA GLN A 126 8.85 14.45 13.84
C GLN A 126 9.60 13.71 12.71
N GLY A 127 9.00 12.70 12.07
CA GLY A 127 9.63 11.92 11.01
C GLY A 127 9.37 12.45 9.59
N LEU A 128 10.34 12.26 8.70
CA LEU A 128 10.17 12.52 7.25
C LEU A 128 9.14 11.53 6.68
N GLY A 129 8.22 12.02 5.82
CA GLY A 129 7.22 11.17 5.17
C GLY A 129 7.87 10.05 4.34
N PHE A 130 7.26 8.87 4.33
CA PHE A 130 7.76 7.69 3.64
C PHE A 130 6.88 7.35 2.44
N SER A 131 7.48 6.88 1.35
CA SER A 131 6.76 6.38 0.16
C SER A 131 7.37 5.08 -0.39
N LEU A 132 6.59 4.01 -0.44
CA LEU A 132 6.95 2.76 -1.11
C LEU A 132 6.18 2.62 -2.41
N ILE A 133 6.87 2.48 -3.53
CA ILE A 133 6.27 2.23 -4.85
C ILE A 133 6.66 0.83 -5.32
N LEU A 134 5.66 0.03 -5.68
CA LEU A 134 5.83 -1.35 -6.08
C LEU A 134 5.33 -1.54 -7.51
N TYR A 135 6.22 -2.01 -8.39
CA TYR A 135 5.89 -2.41 -9.74
C TYR A 135 5.84 -3.94 -9.80
N ALA A 136 4.64 -4.49 -9.86
CA ALA A 136 4.42 -5.93 -9.80
C ALA A 136 4.05 -6.45 -11.19
N TRP A 137 4.95 -7.21 -11.81
CA TRP A 137 4.86 -7.77 -13.16
C TRP A 137 4.33 -9.19 -13.11
N LYS A 138 3.30 -9.50 -13.88
CA LYS A 138 2.78 -10.85 -14.11
C LYS A 138 3.36 -11.37 -15.43
N LEU A 139 4.07 -12.50 -15.35
CA LEU A 139 4.45 -13.32 -16.51
C LEU A 139 3.65 -14.62 -16.45
N GLU A 140 3.00 -14.99 -17.55
CA GLU A 140 2.37 -16.31 -17.73
C GLU A 140 3.38 -17.38 -18.15
#